data_AF-A0A2D9JDG4-F1
#
_entry.id   AF-A0A2D9JDG4-F1
#
_cell.length_a   1.000
_cell.length_b   1.000
_cell.length_c   1.000
_cell.angle_alpha   90.00
_cell.angle_beta   90.00
_cell.angle_gamma   90.00
#
_symmetry.space_group_name_H-M   'P 1'
#
loop_
_entity.id
_entity.type
_entity.pdbx_description
1 polymer ?
#
loop_
_entity_poly.entity_id
_entity_poly.type
_entity_poly.pdbx_seq_one_letter_code
_entity_poly.pdbx_strand_id
1 'polypeptide(L)'
;MEKFEFNISIPISRKTKFGVKGLLTLVLLVAVGLAAYRWGDQQGRDNGYAAGYEDGWSESMASKLTKKSYRISDYSEMRPQSFGDLMKLAEEIQQEVETKSWEHNGGPAMIDGYPQDLSLTITQTQRGHRAVEKFLKSRRLQSEFVAP
;
A
#
# COMPACT_ATOMS: atom_id res chain seq x y z
N MET A 1 38.06 4.22 53.95
CA MET A 1 37.72 3.88 52.56
C MET A 1 39.02 3.67 51.82
N GLU A 2 39.39 2.41 51.57
CA GLU A 2 40.65 2.06 50.91
C GLU A 2 40.51 2.25 49.39
N LYS A 3 41.43 3.00 48.78
CA LYS A 3 41.50 3.22 47.33
C LYS A 3 42.04 1.95 46.68
N PHE A 4 41.19 1.27 45.91
CA PHE A 4 41.60 0.18 45.03
C PHE A 4 42.14 0.78 43.72
N GLU A 5 43.46 0.79 43.55
CA GLU A 5 44.11 1.21 42.30
C GLU A 5 44.32 -0.02 41.40
N PHE A 6 43.56 -0.07 40.30
CA PHE A 6 43.60 -1.18 39.35
C PHE A 6 44.74 -0.96 38.34
N ASN A 7 45.91 -1.50 38.66
CA ASN A 7 47.09 -1.40 37.79
C ASN A 7 47.03 -2.47 36.69
N ILE A 8 46.37 -2.17 35.57
CA ILE A 8 46.34 -3.04 34.39
C ILE A 8 47.66 -2.85 33.64
N SER A 9 48.67 -3.68 33.95
CA SER A 9 49.86 -3.79 33.12
C SER A 9 49.51 -4.63 31.89
N ILE A 10 49.21 -3.97 30.76
CA ILE A 10 49.07 -4.66 29.47
C ILE A 10 50.48 -5.07 29.02
N PRO A 11 50.81 -6.37 28.87
CA PRO A 11 52.10 -6.78 28.34
C PRO A 11 52.14 -6.49 26.84
N ILE A 12 52.51 -5.27 26.47
CA ILE A 12 52.79 -4.92 25.07
C ILE A 12 54.14 -5.53 24.72
N SER A 13 54.12 -6.76 24.20
CA SER A 13 55.32 -7.39 23.68
C SER A 13 55.87 -6.57 22.50
N ARG A 14 57.15 -6.17 22.56
CA ARG A 14 57.85 -5.40 21.50
C ARG A 14 58.07 -6.18 20.19
N LYS A 15 57.46 -7.37 20.01
CA LYS A 15 57.74 -8.31 18.92
C LYS A 15 56.56 -8.59 18.00
N THR A 16 55.44 -7.88 18.09
CA THR A 16 54.39 -7.95 17.08
C THR A 16 54.86 -7.24 15.81
N LYS A 17 55.65 -7.94 15.00
CA LYS A 17 55.93 -7.54 13.62
C LYS A 17 54.63 -7.73 12.85
N PHE A 18 53.74 -6.75 12.89
CA PHE A 18 52.64 -6.69 11.94
C PHE A 18 53.25 -6.60 10.54
N GLY A 19 53.46 -7.75 9.92
CA GLY A 19 53.91 -7.82 8.55
C GLY A 19 52.88 -7.14 7.66
N VAL A 20 53.32 -6.57 6.54
CA VAL A 20 52.47 -5.86 5.56
C VAL A 20 51.19 -6.65 5.23
N LYS A 21 51.27 -7.99 5.21
CA LYS A 21 50.12 -8.89 5.01
C LYS A 21 49.03 -8.74 6.10
N GLY A 22 49.42 -8.66 7.37
CA GLY A 22 48.48 -8.49 8.49
C GLY A 22 47.79 -7.12 8.47
N LEU A 23 48.52 -6.10 8.04
CA LEU A 23 47.97 -4.76 7.85
C LEU A 23 46.98 -4.73 6.66
N LEU A 24 47.33 -5.37 5.54
CA LEU A 24 46.44 -5.50 4.38
C LEU A 24 45.16 -6.27 4.70
N THR A 25 45.23 -7.36 5.46
CA THR A 25 44.02 -8.09 5.87
C THR A 25 43.12 -7.27 6.78
N LEU A 26 43.69 -6.46 7.67
CA LEU A 26 42.91 -5.59 8.54
C LEU A 26 42.24 -4.47 7.75
N VAL A 27 42.94 -3.86 6.79
CA VAL A 27 42.37 -2.86 5.88
C VAL A 27 41.25 -3.47 5.03
N LEU A 28 41.42 -4.69 4.53
CA LEU A 28 40.39 -5.39 3.76
C LEU A 28 39.12 -5.62 4.60
N LEU A 29 39.25 -6.10 5.83
CA LEU A 29 38.11 -6.32 6.74
C LEU A 29 37.37 -5.01 7.03
N VAL A 30 38.10 -3.91 7.25
CA VAL A 30 37.49 -2.60 7.45
C VAL A 30 36.75 -2.13 6.19
N ALA A 31 37.35 -2.30 5.01
CA ALA A 31 36.73 -1.92 3.75
C ALA A 31 35.44 -2.71 3.47
N VAL A 32 35.46 -4.03 3.68
CA VAL A 32 34.27 -4.89 3.53
C VAL A 32 33.20 -4.53 4.55
N GLY A 33 33.56 -4.27 5.81
CA GLY A 33 32.62 -3.85 6.84
C GLY A 33 31.94 -2.51 6.50
N LEU A 34 32.70 -1.53 6.03
CA LEU A 34 32.16 -0.23 5.59
C LEU A 34 31.25 -0.36 4.37
N ALA A 35 31.62 -1.21 3.40
CA ALA A 35 30.80 -1.45 2.21
C ALA A 35 29.46 -2.13 2.58
N ALA A 36 29.50 -3.15 3.44
CA ALA A 36 28.31 -3.84 3.91
C ALA A 36 27.40 -2.92 4.75
N TYR A 37 27.97 -2.09 5.63
CA TYR A 37 27.22 -1.11 6.41
C TYR A 37 26.53 -0.09 5.51
N ARG A 38 27.25 0.48 4.53
CA ARG A 38 26.69 1.49 3.62
C ARG A 38 25.60 0.90 2.72
N TRP A 39 25.80 -0.33 2.23
CA TRP A 39 24.79 -1.04 1.45
C TRP A 39 23.52 -1.31 2.29
N GLY A 40 23.70 -1.80 3.52
CA GLY A 40 22.58 -2.07 4.43
C GLY A 40 21.80 -0.83 4.81
N ASP A 41 22.47 0.30 5.05
CA ASP A 41 21.80 1.57 5.36
C ASP A 41 21.02 2.12 4.16
N GLN A 42 21.57 2.06 2.95
CA GLN A 42 20.86 2.46 1.74
C GLN A 42 19.62 1.59 1.50
N GLN A 43 19.78 0.28 1.57
CA GLN A 43 18.69 -0.67 1.32
C GLN A 43 17.61 -0.60 2.41
N GLY A 44 18.00 -0.40 3.67
CA GLY A 44 17.08 -0.23 4.79
C GLY A 44 16.30 1.08 4.73
N ARG A 45 16.95 2.19 4.32
CA ARG A 45 16.27 3.47 4.11
C ARG A 45 15.28 3.39 2.97
N ASP A 46 15.69 2.90 1.80
CA ASP A 46 14.83 2.86 0.61
C ASP A 46 13.60 1.97 0.85
N ASN A 47 13.80 0.79 1.46
CA ASN A 47 12.69 -0.11 1.81
C ASN A 47 11.80 0.46 2.92
N GLY A 48 12.39 1.11 3.93
CA GLY A 48 11.65 1.71 5.03
C GLY A 48 10.81 2.91 4.59
N TYR A 49 11.32 3.76 3.70
CA TYR A 49 10.56 4.84 3.10
C TYR A 49 9.44 4.32 2.21
N ALA A 50 9.68 3.30 1.38
CA ALA A 50 8.65 2.70 0.55
C ALA A 50 7.49 2.13 1.38
N ALA A 51 7.80 1.33 2.41
CA ALA A 51 6.80 0.76 3.31
C ALA A 51 6.02 1.84 4.08
N GLY A 52 6.72 2.84 4.64
CA GLY A 52 6.06 3.94 5.37
C GLY A 52 5.18 4.82 4.49
N TYR A 53 5.52 5.01 3.21
CA TYR A 53 4.67 5.70 2.24
C TYR A 53 3.41 4.91 1.91
N GLU A 54 3.53 3.59 1.75
CA GLU A 54 2.40 2.71 1.44
C GLU A 54 1.42 2.66 2.62
N ASP A 55 1.92 2.48 3.84
CA ASP A 55 1.12 2.47 5.08
C ASP A 55 0.43 3.82 5.32
N GLY A 56 1.18 4.94 5.26
CA GLY A 56 0.61 6.27 5.47
C GLY A 56 -0.37 6.71 4.38
N TRP A 57 -0.17 6.25 3.14
CA TRP A 57 -1.12 6.48 2.05
C TRP A 57 -2.43 5.71 2.28
N SER A 58 -2.35 4.45 2.72
CA SER A 58 -3.53 3.64 3.04
C SER A 58 -4.36 4.26 4.18
N GLU A 59 -3.70 4.74 5.24
CA GLU A 59 -4.36 5.32 6.42
C GLU A 59 -5.00 6.68 6.10
N SER A 60 -4.31 7.52 5.33
CA SER A 60 -4.86 8.81 4.89
C SER A 60 -6.01 8.66 3.90
N MET A 61 -6.02 7.62 3.06
CA MET A 61 -7.14 7.30 2.17
C MET A 61 -8.32 6.71 2.94
N ALA A 62 -8.06 5.81 3.89
CA ALA A 62 -9.07 5.23 4.76
C ALA A 62 -9.85 6.30 5.56
N SER A 63 -9.15 7.33 6.06
CA SER A 63 -9.78 8.45 6.77
C SER A 63 -10.77 9.28 5.93
N LYS A 64 -10.67 9.18 4.59
CA LYS A 64 -11.50 9.93 3.62
C LYS A 64 -12.60 9.07 3.00
N LEU A 65 -12.71 7.81 3.40
CA LEU A 65 -13.75 6.92 2.92
C LEU A 65 -15.09 7.35 3.49
N THR A 66 -16.08 7.39 2.60
CA THR A 66 -17.46 7.66 2.96
C THR A 66 -18.33 6.57 2.38
N LYS A 67 -19.33 6.13 3.14
CA LYS A 67 -20.29 5.12 2.70
C LYS A 67 -21.50 5.81 2.06
N LYS A 68 -21.86 5.41 0.84
CA LYS A 68 -23.01 5.95 0.11
C LYS A 68 -23.79 4.82 -0.56
N SER A 69 -25.11 4.86 -0.42
CA SER A 69 -26.02 3.92 -1.08
C SER A 69 -26.44 4.46 -2.44
N TYR A 70 -26.37 3.60 -3.46
CA TYR A 70 -26.75 3.85 -4.84
C TYR A 70 -27.89 2.94 -5.20
N ARG A 71 -29.08 3.51 -5.34
CA ARG A 71 -30.24 2.77 -5.85
C ARG A 71 -30.14 2.72 -7.37
N ILE A 72 -29.93 1.52 -7.93
CA ILE A 72 -29.61 1.39 -9.37
C ILE A 72 -30.76 1.86 -10.26
N SER A 73 -32.01 1.77 -9.79
CA SER A 73 -33.19 2.31 -10.49
C SER A 73 -33.10 3.80 -10.83
N ASP A 74 -32.32 4.58 -10.07
CA ASP A 74 -32.21 6.02 -10.26
C ASP A 74 -31.20 6.36 -11.36
N TYR A 75 -30.32 5.41 -11.68
CA TYR A 75 -29.18 5.59 -12.57
C TYR A 75 -29.22 4.76 -13.85
N SER A 76 -30.03 3.69 -13.94
CA SER A 76 -30.21 2.94 -15.19
C SER A 76 -31.67 2.60 -15.43
N GLU A 77 -32.09 2.68 -16.69
CA GLU A 77 -33.40 2.14 -17.11
C GLU A 77 -33.39 0.61 -17.11
N MET A 78 -32.21 0.00 -17.31
CA MET A 78 -31.96 -1.39 -16.95
C MET A 78 -32.09 -1.54 -15.44
N ARG A 79 -33.29 -1.87 -14.97
CA ARG A 79 -33.48 -2.39 -13.61
C ARG A 79 -32.80 -3.76 -13.57
N PRO A 80 -31.81 -3.98 -12.68
CA PRO A 80 -31.27 -5.32 -12.50
C PRO A 80 -32.42 -6.26 -12.17
N GLN A 81 -32.66 -7.27 -13.02
CA GLN A 81 -33.78 -8.19 -12.84
C GLN A 81 -33.47 -9.24 -11.78
N SER A 82 -32.19 -9.43 -11.49
CA SER A 82 -31.70 -10.35 -10.48
C SER A 82 -30.59 -9.71 -9.64
N PHE A 83 -30.36 -10.28 -8.46
CA PHE A 83 -29.17 -9.97 -7.67
C PHE A 83 -27.87 -10.29 -8.42
N GLY A 84 -27.88 -11.28 -9.32
CA GLY A 84 -26.73 -11.59 -10.17
C GLY A 84 -26.36 -10.44 -11.10
N ASP A 85 -27.35 -9.75 -11.66
CA ASP A 85 -27.10 -8.57 -12.52
C ASP A 85 -26.57 -7.39 -11.72
N LEU A 86 -27.04 -7.23 -10.48
CA LEU A 86 -26.53 -6.25 -9.53
C LEU A 86 -25.05 -6.50 -9.21
N MET A 87 -24.67 -7.76 -8.99
CA MET A 87 -23.28 -8.12 -8.71
C MET A 87 -22.38 -8.01 -9.93
N LYS A 88 -22.87 -8.33 -11.14
CA LYS A 88 -22.13 -8.05 -12.38
C LYS A 88 -21.84 -6.56 -12.55
N LEU A 89 -22.82 -5.69 -12.26
CA LEU A 89 -22.61 -4.25 -12.28
C LEU A 89 -21.56 -3.82 -11.24
N ALA A 90 -21.57 -4.43 -10.05
CA ALA A 90 -20.55 -4.20 -9.03
C ALA A 90 -19.15 -4.59 -9.52
N GLU A 91 -19.00 -5.74 -10.20
CA GLU A 91 -17.74 -6.17 -10.80
C GLU A 91 -17.25 -5.21 -11.89
N GLU A 92 -18.14 -4.73 -12.76
CA GLU A 92 -17.79 -3.74 -13.79
C GLU A 92 -17.32 -2.42 -13.17
N ILE A 93 -18.00 -1.94 -12.12
CA ILE A 93 -17.57 -0.76 -11.37
C ILE A 93 -16.16 -0.97 -10.80
N GLN A 94 -15.88 -2.16 -10.25
CA GLN A 94 -14.55 -2.47 -9.70
C GLN A 94 -13.45 -2.46 -10.77
N GLN A 95 -13.77 -2.90 -11.99
CA GLN A 95 -12.82 -2.97 -13.10
C GLN A 95 -12.56 -1.61 -13.73
N GLU A 96 -13.59 -0.78 -13.91
CA GLU A 96 -13.49 0.49 -14.65
C GLU A 96 -13.20 1.71 -13.77
N VAL A 97 -13.67 1.72 -12.51
CA VAL A 97 -13.55 2.88 -11.63
C VAL A 97 -12.40 2.67 -10.64
N GLU A 98 -11.33 3.44 -10.76
CA GLU A 98 -10.22 3.45 -9.79
C GLU A 98 -9.78 2.04 -9.33
N THR A 99 -9.45 1.15 -10.27
CA THR A 99 -9.26 -0.30 -10.07
C THR A 99 -8.43 -0.65 -8.81
N LYS A 100 -7.33 0.06 -8.55
CA LYS A 100 -6.44 -0.17 -7.40
C LYS A 100 -7.01 0.24 -6.04
N SER A 101 -8.14 0.95 -6.02
CA SER A 101 -8.76 1.46 -4.80
C SER A 101 -9.63 0.42 -4.08
N TRP A 102 -10.05 -0.65 -4.76
CA TRP A 102 -10.97 -1.65 -4.22
C TRP A 102 -10.25 -2.69 -3.35
N GLU A 103 -10.97 -3.22 -2.36
CA GLU A 103 -10.53 -4.27 -1.44
C GLU A 103 -9.97 -5.50 -2.16
N HIS A 104 -10.62 -5.91 -3.25
CA HIS A 104 -10.15 -7.02 -4.09
C HIS A 104 -8.72 -6.80 -4.65
N ASN A 105 -8.32 -5.54 -4.84
CA ASN A 105 -7.02 -5.13 -5.36
C ASN A 105 -6.08 -4.57 -4.27
N GLY A 106 -6.39 -4.80 -2.99
CA GLY A 106 -5.60 -4.32 -1.84
C GLY A 106 -5.84 -2.86 -1.48
N GLY A 107 -6.84 -2.21 -2.08
CA GLY A 107 -7.25 -0.85 -1.74
C GLY A 107 -8.30 -0.82 -0.63
N PRO A 108 -8.60 0.36 -0.06
CA PRO A 108 -9.45 0.45 1.12
C PRO A 108 -10.95 0.60 0.79
N ALA A 109 -11.33 0.61 -0.48
CA ALA A 109 -12.71 0.80 -0.93
C ALA A 109 -13.50 -0.51 -1.00
N MET A 110 -14.80 -0.44 -0.71
CA MET A 110 -15.67 -1.62 -0.63
C MET A 110 -16.96 -1.40 -1.40
N ILE A 111 -17.55 -2.47 -1.91
CA ILE A 111 -18.86 -2.45 -2.57
C ILE A 111 -19.69 -3.64 -2.10
N ASP A 112 -20.88 -3.33 -1.59
CA ASP A 112 -21.83 -4.29 -1.04
C ASP A 112 -23.14 -4.24 -1.84
N GLY A 113 -23.64 -5.40 -2.26
CA GLY A 113 -24.95 -5.52 -2.91
C GLY A 113 -26.06 -5.82 -1.92
N TYR A 114 -27.17 -5.07 -2.00
CA TYR A 114 -28.36 -5.26 -1.16
C TYR A 114 -29.55 -5.72 -2.02
N PRO A 115 -29.94 -7.01 -1.96
CA PRO A 115 -30.98 -7.57 -2.81
C PRO A 115 -32.37 -6.95 -2.60
N GLN A 116 -32.69 -6.52 -1.38
CA GLN A 116 -34.03 -6.05 -1.00
C GLN A 116 -34.44 -4.79 -1.77
N ASP A 117 -33.50 -3.86 -1.95
CA ASP A 117 -33.75 -2.58 -2.62
C ASP A 117 -33.03 -2.47 -3.97
N LEU A 118 -32.39 -3.56 -4.41
CA LEU A 118 -31.51 -3.62 -5.59
C LEU A 118 -30.53 -2.43 -5.61
N SER A 119 -29.90 -2.20 -4.47
CA SER A 119 -28.97 -1.08 -4.25
C SER A 119 -27.55 -1.58 -4.04
N LEU A 120 -26.59 -0.77 -4.48
CA LEU A 120 -25.16 -0.96 -4.20
C LEU A 120 -24.77 0.05 -3.14
N THR A 121 -24.22 -0.42 -2.03
CA THR A 121 -23.58 0.48 -1.06
C THR A 121 -22.09 0.46 -1.28
N ILE A 122 -21.53 1.64 -1.55
CA ILE A 122 -20.13 1.81 -1.90
C ILE A 122 -19.46 2.61 -0.79
N THR A 123 -18.33 2.13 -0.31
CA THR A 123 -17.44 2.83 0.62
C THR A 123 -16.22 3.25 -0.16
N GLN A 124 -16.09 4.55 -0.42
CA GLN A 124 -15.08 5.08 -1.35
C GLN A 124 -14.77 6.55 -1.00
N THR A 125 -13.66 7.08 -1.53
CA THR A 125 -13.37 8.52 -1.43
C THR A 125 -14.38 9.35 -2.21
N GLN A 126 -14.52 10.65 -1.89
CA GLN A 126 -15.39 11.56 -2.64
C GLN A 126 -15.07 11.60 -4.15
N ARG A 127 -13.79 11.44 -4.50
CA ARG A 127 -13.34 11.36 -5.90
C ARG A 127 -13.87 10.09 -6.56
N GLY A 128 -13.71 8.93 -5.91
CA GLY A 128 -14.22 7.68 -6.45
C GLY A 128 -15.75 7.66 -6.55
N HIS A 129 -16.48 8.24 -5.59
CA HIS A 129 -17.94 8.41 -5.69
C HIS A 129 -18.38 9.22 -6.91
N ARG A 130 -17.65 10.30 -7.25
CA ARG A 130 -17.92 11.06 -8.49
C ARG A 130 -17.65 10.23 -9.74
N ALA A 131 -16.61 9.38 -9.71
CA ALA A 131 -16.29 8.50 -10.82
C ALA A 131 -17.35 7.39 -10.99
N VAL A 132 -17.83 6.79 -9.91
CA VAL A 132 -18.97 5.86 -9.90
C VAL A 132 -20.22 6.52 -10.48
N GLU A 133 -20.57 7.71 -10.02
CA GLU A 133 -21.73 8.44 -10.55
C GLU A 133 -21.60 8.73 -12.03
N LYS A 134 -20.40 9.08 -12.50
CA LYS A 134 -20.13 9.31 -13.92
C LYS A 134 -20.30 8.02 -14.72
N PHE A 135 -19.74 6.91 -14.23
CA PHE A 135 -19.84 5.59 -14.84
C PHE A 135 -21.31 5.14 -14.98
N LEU A 136 -22.07 5.23 -13.88
CA LEU A 136 -23.50 4.87 -13.88
C LEU A 136 -24.31 5.75 -14.84
N LYS A 137 -24.03 7.06 -14.89
CA LYS A 137 -24.67 7.98 -15.85
C LYS A 137 -24.31 7.69 -17.30
N SER A 138 -23.07 7.35 -17.61
CA SER A 138 -22.69 6.98 -18.99
C SER A 138 -23.37 5.70 -19.45
N ARG A 139 -23.52 4.72 -18.55
CA ARG A 139 -24.28 3.49 -18.79
C ARG A 139 -25.74 3.77 -19.12
N ARG A 140 -26.37 4.71 -18.42
CA ARG A 140 -27.74 5.16 -18.71
C ARG A 140 -27.88 5.64 -20.15
N LEU A 141 -27.01 6.54 -20.57
CA LEU A 141 -27.03 7.12 -21.92
C LEU A 141 -26.83 6.01 -22.97
N GLN A 142 -25.90 5.09 -22.73
CA GLN A 142 -25.69 3.96 -23.64
C GLN A 142 -26.90 3.02 -23.73
N SER A 143 -27.62 2.78 -22.63
CA SER A 143 -28.85 1.98 -22.66
C SER A 143 -29.99 2.65 -23.42
N GLU A 144 -30.09 3.99 -23.40
CA GLU A 144 -31.09 4.74 -24.19
C GLU A 144 -30.85 4.59 -25.70
N PHE A 145 -29.61 4.37 -26.16
CA PHE A 145 -29.29 4.17 -27.58
C PHE A 145 -29.47 2.72 -28.08
N VAL A 146 -29.74 1.76 -27.20
CA VAL A 146 -29.86 0.33 -27.53
C VAL A 146 -31.31 -0.17 -27.47
N ALA A 147 -32.28 0.69 -27.12
CA ALA A 147 -33.69 0.39 -27.33
C ALA A 147 -34.07 0.55 -28.82
N PRO A 148 -34.92 -0.34 -29.39
CA PRO A 148 -35.26 -0.36 -30.82
C PRO A 148 -36.03 0.88 -31.30
#